data_AF-A0A838L488-F1
#
_entry.id   AF-A0A838L488-F1
#
_cell.length_a   1.000
_cell.length_b   1.000
_cell.length_c   1.000
_cell.angle_alpha   90.00
_cell.angle_beta   90.00
_cell.angle_gamma   90.00
#
_symmetry.space_group_name_H-M   'P 1'
#
loop_
_entity.id
_entity.type
_entity.pdbx_description
1 polymer ?
#
loop_
_entity_poly.entity_id
_entity_poly.type
_entity_poly.pdbx_seq_one_letter_code
_entity_poly.pdbx_strand_id
1 'polypeptide(L)'
;MTAIEMKAGICRFVSSPVFWVGTVLIAIVSLSIHVVMLQLLGIAHPDFSSVGIWGLLVVVGQTFALIVVYDLARPILDDWRLPARIAFLAAIDIVATDQLRLAVMAGVTTASFAFPLITFLAGAAGTLVVAILIALTAPYLRAPVAKAGVAVAITAISAFVVQPVSNVLVAPFATLARPEIYTEPYGPGVLSISYSFFAATVAAIVLIVAIAAPRLSVRPAANLLQVAALLLLLRGTLVAQLLFPWLIHGGVAHAAIGISQFFLEDLAMAMLAWGLWMRGWAKTDQIEKP
;
A
#
# COMPACT_ATOMS: atom_id res chain seq x y z
N MET A 1 8.18 -8.36 24.88
CA MET A 1 7.28 -9.19 24.07
C MET A 1 8.10 -10.18 23.27
N THR A 2 7.88 -11.47 23.51
CA THR A 2 8.54 -12.55 22.76
C THR A 2 7.93 -12.71 21.37
N ALA A 3 8.62 -13.39 20.45
CA ALA A 3 8.07 -13.66 19.11
C ALA A 3 6.78 -14.51 19.18
N ILE A 4 6.66 -15.40 20.17
CA ILE A 4 5.51 -16.27 20.39
C ILE A 4 4.29 -15.46 20.83
N GLU A 5 4.46 -14.57 21.82
CA GLU A 5 3.40 -13.65 22.28
C GLU A 5 2.89 -12.78 21.14
N MET A 6 3.80 -12.25 20.32
CA MET A 6 3.46 -11.39 19.18
C MET A 6 2.63 -12.16 18.14
N LYS A 7 3.03 -13.38 17.79
CA LYS A 7 2.27 -14.25 16.88
C LYS A 7 0.87 -14.55 17.42
N ALA A 8 0.78 -14.96 18.67
CA ALA A 8 -0.50 -15.27 19.31
C ALA A 8 -1.41 -14.04 19.38
N GLY A 9 -0.87 -12.88 19.76
CA GLY A 9 -1.58 -11.61 19.79
C GLY A 9 -2.14 -11.20 18.42
N ILE A 10 -1.33 -11.28 17.36
CA ILE A 10 -1.76 -10.97 16.00
C ILE A 10 -2.81 -11.96 15.51
N CYS A 11 -2.62 -13.27 15.72
CA CYS A 11 -3.61 -14.27 15.33
C CYS A 11 -4.96 -14.04 16.03
N ARG A 12 -4.94 -13.79 17.34
CA ARG A 12 -6.16 -13.46 18.10
C ARG A 12 -6.82 -12.19 17.55
N PHE A 13 -6.05 -11.14 17.31
CA PHE A 13 -6.56 -9.88 16.78
C PHE A 13 -7.20 -10.05 15.39
N VAL A 14 -6.51 -10.68 14.44
CA VAL A 14 -7.01 -10.91 13.06
C VAL A 14 -8.24 -11.82 13.05
N SER A 15 -8.32 -12.79 13.97
CA SER A 15 -9.51 -13.64 14.12
C SER A 15 -10.70 -12.95 14.81
N SER A 16 -10.49 -11.77 15.40
CA SER A 16 -11.52 -11.09 16.18
C SER A 16 -12.56 -10.40 15.28
N PRO A 17 -13.84 -10.32 15.70
CA PRO A 17 -14.85 -9.52 15.00
C PRO A 17 -14.48 -8.03 14.92
N VAL A 18 -13.71 -7.53 15.90
CA VAL A 18 -13.24 -6.13 15.93
C VAL A 18 -12.34 -5.82 14.74
N PHE A 19 -11.48 -6.76 14.32
CA PHE A 19 -10.64 -6.57 13.14
C PHE A 19 -11.48 -6.41 11.87
N TRP A 20 -12.44 -7.31 11.64
CA TRP A 20 -13.25 -7.29 10.42
C TRP A 20 -14.20 -6.10 10.35
N VAL A 21 -14.93 -5.83 11.44
CA VAL A 21 -15.82 -4.66 11.52
C VAL A 21 -15.01 -3.37 11.41
N GLY A 22 -13.87 -3.30 12.10
CA GLY A 22 -12.95 -2.16 12.01
C GLY A 22 -12.43 -1.94 10.59
N THR A 23 -12.01 -2.99 9.91
CA THR A 23 -11.53 -2.94 8.51
C THR A 23 -12.60 -2.37 7.58
N VAL A 24 -13.85 -2.84 7.68
CA VAL A 24 -14.96 -2.33 6.86
C VAL A 24 -15.23 -0.85 7.16
N LEU A 25 -15.27 -0.45 8.43
CA LEU A 25 -15.49 0.95 8.81
C LEU A 25 -14.36 1.85 8.33
N ILE A 26 -13.11 1.41 8.43
CA ILE A 26 -11.95 2.14 7.92
C ILE A 26 -12.04 2.28 6.40
N ALA A 27 -12.37 1.22 5.67
CA ALA A 27 -12.54 1.26 4.23
C ALA A 27 -13.62 2.26 3.80
N ILE A 28 -14.75 2.27 4.50
CA ILE A 28 -15.84 3.24 4.25
C ILE A 28 -15.33 4.67 4.47
N VAL A 29 -14.78 4.96 5.65
CA VAL A 29 -14.40 6.33 6.03
C VAL A 29 -13.25 6.85 5.17
N SER A 30 -12.19 6.05 4.97
CA SER A 30 -10.99 6.45 4.24
C SER A 30 -11.31 6.68 2.76
N LEU A 31 -11.94 5.72 2.07
CA LEU A 31 -12.26 5.88 0.65
C LEU A 31 -13.33 6.97 0.41
N SER A 32 -14.21 7.22 1.38
CA SER A 32 -15.17 8.33 1.30
C SER A 32 -14.47 9.70 1.21
N ILE A 33 -13.29 9.87 1.82
CA ILE A 33 -12.54 11.13 1.72
C ILE A 33 -12.19 11.40 0.24
N HIS A 34 -11.60 10.42 -0.43
CA HIS A 34 -11.27 10.53 -1.84
C HIS A 34 -12.52 10.73 -2.71
N VAL A 35 -13.56 9.91 -2.52
CA VAL A 35 -14.80 10.00 -3.31
C VAL A 35 -15.50 11.36 -3.12
N VAL A 36 -15.55 11.89 -1.90
CA VAL A 36 -16.16 13.20 -1.61
C VAL A 36 -15.35 14.32 -2.26
N MET A 37 -14.03 14.29 -2.15
CA MET A 37 -13.16 15.30 -2.77
C MET A 37 -13.30 15.29 -4.29
N LEU A 38 -13.34 14.10 -4.89
CA LEU A 38 -13.43 13.93 -6.33
C LEU A 38 -14.84 14.30 -6.87
N GLN A 39 -15.89 13.68 -6.33
CA GLN A 39 -17.24 13.74 -6.92
C GLN A 39 -18.11 14.87 -6.36
N LEU A 40 -17.91 15.29 -5.10
CA LEU A 40 -18.74 16.35 -4.49
C LEU A 40 -18.04 17.71 -4.48
N LEU A 41 -16.74 17.74 -4.22
CA LEU A 41 -15.96 18.98 -4.24
C LEU A 41 -15.38 19.32 -5.62
N GLY A 42 -15.50 18.39 -6.59
CA GLY A 42 -15.03 18.59 -7.97
C GLY A 42 -13.50 18.76 -8.06
N ILE A 43 -12.75 18.21 -7.11
CA ILE A 43 -11.29 18.29 -7.14
C ILE A 43 -10.78 17.31 -8.19
N ALA A 44 -10.25 17.83 -9.28
CA ALA A 44 -9.74 17.02 -10.38
C ALA A 44 -8.60 16.08 -9.93
N HIS A 45 -8.56 14.89 -10.54
CA HIS A 45 -7.42 14.00 -10.43
C HIS A 45 -6.13 14.70 -10.92
N PRO A 46 -5.02 14.59 -10.18
CA PRO A 46 -3.75 15.17 -10.60
C PRO A 46 -3.22 14.49 -11.87
N ASP A 47 -2.81 15.29 -12.86
CA ASP A 47 -2.11 14.78 -14.04
C ASP A 47 -0.63 14.55 -13.73
N PHE A 48 -0.22 13.28 -13.68
CA PHE A 48 1.16 12.89 -13.42
C PHE A 48 2.04 12.82 -14.68
N SER A 49 1.51 13.17 -15.87
CA SER A 49 2.24 13.06 -17.15
C SER A 49 3.55 13.85 -17.17
N SER A 50 3.63 14.97 -16.45
CA SER A 50 4.80 15.85 -16.40
C SER A 50 5.84 15.49 -15.33
N VAL A 51 5.57 14.49 -14.48
CA VAL A 51 6.47 14.12 -13.37
C VAL A 51 7.76 13.47 -13.89
N GLY A 52 7.68 12.73 -15.01
CA GLY A 52 8.84 12.09 -15.64
C GLY A 52 9.62 11.17 -14.68
N ILE A 53 10.95 11.25 -14.72
CA ILE A 53 11.84 10.39 -13.92
C ILE A 53 11.69 10.58 -12.41
N TRP A 54 11.17 11.72 -11.96
CA TRP A 54 10.94 11.98 -10.53
C TRP A 54 9.91 11.03 -9.91
N GLY A 55 9.09 10.38 -10.74
CA GLY A 55 8.18 9.31 -10.32
C GLY A 55 8.90 8.14 -9.65
N LEU A 56 10.17 7.91 -9.99
CA LEU A 56 10.99 6.88 -9.37
C LEU A 56 11.20 7.11 -7.86
N LEU A 57 11.16 8.36 -7.39
CA LEU A 57 11.32 8.65 -5.95
C LEU A 57 10.14 8.11 -5.12
N VAL A 58 8.94 8.05 -5.71
CA VAL A 58 7.79 7.37 -5.06
C VAL A 58 8.10 5.89 -4.91
N VAL A 59 8.55 5.23 -5.98
CA VAL A 59 8.88 3.80 -5.97
C VAL A 59 10.02 3.49 -5.00
N VAL A 60 11.03 4.37 -4.89
CA VAL A 60 12.09 4.27 -3.87
C VAL A 60 11.50 4.35 -2.46
N GLY A 61 10.59 5.29 -2.21
CA GLY A 61 9.91 5.43 -0.93
C GLY A 61 9.10 4.19 -0.55
N GLN A 62 8.36 3.63 -1.50
CA GLN A 62 7.57 2.40 -1.32
C GLN A 62 8.48 1.20 -1.04
N THR A 63 9.54 1.03 -1.83
CA THR A 63 10.52 -0.05 -1.66
C THR A 63 11.21 0.05 -0.30
N PHE A 64 11.61 1.26 0.12
CA PHE A 64 12.19 1.51 1.43
C PHE A 64 11.21 1.14 2.56
N ALA A 65 9.96 1.57 2.46
CA ALA A 65 8.93 1.24 3.43
C ALA A 65 8.71 -0.28 3.52
N LEU A 66 8.70 -0.99 2.39
CA LEU A 66 8.55 -2.44 2.36
C LEU A 66 9.73 -3.18 3.01
N ILE A 67 10.97 -2.69 2.82
CA ILE A 67 12.15 -3.20 3.55
C ILE A 67 11.97 -3.00 5.06
N VAL A 68 11.50 -1.82 5.48
CA VAL A 68 11.24 -1.53 6.91
C VAL A 68 10.15 -2.43 7.47
N VAL A 69 9.04 -2.63 6.73
CA VAL A 69 7.96 -3.55 7.11
C VAL A 69 8.50 -4.97 7.27
N TYR A 70 9.32 -5.45 6.33
CA TYR A 70 9.94 -6.78 6.44
C TYR A 70 10.79 -6.91 7.71
N ASP A 71 11.67 -5.93 7.97
CA ASP A 71 12.53 -5.94 9.16
C ASP A 71 11.74 -5.92 10.48
N LEU A 72 10.61 -5.19 10.51
CA LEU A 72 9.71 -5.18 11.66
C LEU A 72 8.98 -6.52 11.80
N ALA A 73 8.65 -7.19 10.69
CA ALA A 73 7.99 -8.49 10.64
C ALA A 73 8.93 -9.68 10.92
N ARG A 74 10.25 -9.50 10.83
CA ARG A 74 11.26 -10.57 10.99
C ARG A 74 11.07 -11.51 12.18
N PRO A 75 10.75 -11.05 13.41
CA PRO A 75 10.55 -11.98 14.52
C PRO A 75 9.42 -13.00 14.29
N ILE A 76 8.46 -12.68 13.41
CA ILE A 76 7.42 -13.62 12.99
C ILE A 76 7.90 -14.49 11.84
N LEU A 77 8.51 -13.83 10.84
CA LEU A 77 8.88 -14.42 9.56
C LEU A 77 10.17 -15.24 9.59
N ASP A 78 11.04 -15.06 10.59
CA ASP A 78 12.33 -15.75 10.67
C ASP A 78 12.17 -17.28 10.89
N ASP A 79 11.00 -17.73 11.34
CA ASP A 79 10.65 -19.15 11.40
C ASP A 79 10.08 -19.69 10.09
N TRP A 80 9.72 -18.81 9.15
CA TRP A 80 9.12 -19.21 7.88
C TRP A 80 10.21 -19.58 6.87
N ARG A 81 9.90 -20.51 5.96
CA ARG A 81 10.80 -20.82 4.83
C ARG A 81 10.90 -19.60 3.90
N LEU A 82 12.04 -19.43 3.24
CA LEU A 82 12.29 -18.29 2.34
C LEU A 82 11.16 -18.08 1.30
N PRO A 83 10.63 -19.11 0.60
CA PRO A 83 9.51 -18.92 -0.33
C PRO A 83 8.25 -18.34 0.32
N ALA A 84 7.95 -18.72 1.57
CA ALA A 84 6.79 -18.19 2.28
C ALA A 84 6.97 -16.71 2.67
N ARG A 85 8.21 -16.29 3.01
CA ARG A 85 8.53 -14.88 3.27
C ARG A 85 8.38 -14.02 2.01
N ILE A 86 8.87 -14.54 0.89
CA ILE A 86 8.75 -13.90 -0.42
C ILE A 86 7.28 -13.75 -0.80
N ALA A 87 6.50 -14.83 -0.68
CA ALA A 87 5.07 -14.81 -0.99
C ALA A 87 4.31 -13.82 -0.08
N PHE A 88 4.64 -13.78 1.21
CA PHE A 88 4.06 -12.80 2.14
C PHE A 88 4.37 -11.36 1.73
N LEU A 89 5.63 -11.05 1.43
CA LEU A 89 6.03 -9.71 1.01
C LEU A 89 5.37 -9.29 -0.30
N ALA A 90 5.35 -10.17 -1.30
CA ALA A 90 4.71 -9.89 -2.57
C ALA A 90 3.20 -9.67 -2.40
N ALA A 91 2.52 -10.49 -1.60
CA ALA A 91 1.10 -10.33 -1.32
C ALA A 91 0.80 -9.02 -0.57
N ILE A 92 1.60 -8.69 0.45
CA ILE A 92 1.47 -7.43 1.18
C ILE A 92 1.68 -6.24 0.25
N ASP A 93 2.71 -6.27 -0.61
CA ASP A 93 2.98 -5.18 -1.53
C ASP A 93 1.86 -4.99 -2.56
N ILE A 94 1.41 -6.07 -3.22
CA ILE A 94 0.30 -6.05 -4.19
C ILE A 94 -0.98 -5.48 -3.57
N VAL A 95 -1.31 -5.90 -2.35
CA VAL A 95 -2.57 -5.50 -1.70
C VAL A 95 -2.44 -4.11 -1.08
N ALA A 96 -1.34 -3.80 -0.38
CA ALA A 96 -1.16 -2.50 0.26
C ALA A 96 -0.95 -1.37 -0.74
N THR A 97 -0.32 -1.63 -1.90
CA THR A 97 -0.18 -0.64 -2.99
C THR A 97 -1.39 -0.61 -3.94
N ASP A 98 -2.45 -1.35 -3.61
CA ASP A 98 -3.76 -1.30 -4.28
C ASP A 98 -3.76 -1.79 -5.75
N GLN A 99 -2.70 -2.50 -6.17
CA GLN A 99 -2.57 -3.04 -7.53
C GLN A 99 -3.74 -3.96 -7.91
N LEU A 100 -4.23 -4.77 -6.95
CA LEU A 100 -5.37 -5.65 -7.18
C LEU A 100 -6.66 -4.88 -7.45
N ARG A 101 -6.95 -3.83 -6.66
CA ARG A 101 -8.14 -2.98 -6.87
C ARG A 101 -8.04 -2.30 -8.22
N LEU A 102 -6.89 -1.71 -8.56
CA LEU A 102 -6.67 -1.04 -9.84
C LEU A 102 -6.92 -1.97 -11.03
N ALA A 103 -6.43 -3.21 -10.98
CA ALA A 103 -6.64 -4.20 -12.04
C ALA A 103 -8.13 -4.57 -12.21
N VAL A 104 -8.85 -4.77 -11.10
CA VAL A 104 -10.28 -5.08 -11.13
C VAL A 104 -11.09 -3.88 -11.61
N MET A 105 -10.78 -2.69 -11.11
CA MET A 105 -11.43 -1.44 -11.51
C MET A 105 -11.24 -1.19 -13.01
N ALA A 106 -10.03 -1.35 -13.54
CA ALA A 106 -9.78 -1.25 -14.98
C ALA A 106 -10.61 -2.26 -15.80
N GLY A 107 -10.83 -3.47 -15.28
CA GLY A 107 -11.69 -4.46 -15.93
C GLY A 107 -13.18 -4.08 -15.91
N VAL A 108 -13.65 -3.53 -14.79
CA VAL A 108 -15.03 -3.05 -14.63
C VAL A 108 -15.29 -1.82 -15.48
N THR A 109 -14.39 -0.82 -15.46
CA THR A 109 -14.57 0.45 -16.17
C THR A 109 -14.50 0.29 -17.69
N THR A 110 -13.87 -0.77 -18.19
CA THR A 110 -13.77 -1.08 -19.63
C THR A 110 -14.68 -2.23 -20.08
N ALA A 111 -15.42 -2.87 -19.15
CA ALA A 111 -16.15 -4.12 -19.36
C ALA A 111 -15.29 -5.25 -19.97
N SER A 112 -13.98 -5.25 -19.75
CA SER A 112 -13.06 -6.26 -20.26
C SER A 112 -11.93 -6.55 -19.28
N PHE A 113 -11.88 -7.79 -18.77
CA PHE A 113 -10.85 -8.19 -17.81
C PHE A 113 -9.58 -8.76 -18.45
N ALA A 114 -9.58 -9.05 -19.76
CA ALA A 114 -8.47 -9.76 -20.39
C ALA A 114 -7.15 -8.96 -20.34
N PHE A 115 -7.17 -7.73 -20.83
CA PHE A 115 -5.97 -6.88 -20.81
C PHE A 115 -5.57 -6.44 -19.40
N PRO A 116 -6.48 -5.97 -18.52
CA PRO A 116 -6.16 -5.66 -17.13
C PRO A 116 -5.59 -6.83 -16.32
N LEU A 117 -6.04 -8.07 -16.57
CA LEU A 117 -5.48 -9.24 -15.92
C LEU A 117 -4.04 -9.52 -16.39
N ILE A 118 -3.77 -9.39 -17.68
CA ILE A 118 -2.42 -9.59 -18.23
C ILE A 118 -1.44 -8.54 -17.69
N THR A 119 -1.85 -7.27 -17.66
CA THR A 119 -1.03 -6.19 -17.09
C THR A 119 -0.81 -6.38 -15.58
N PHE A 120 -1.84 -6.80 -14.85
CA PHE A 120 -1.73 -7.15 -13.44
C PHE A 120 -0.74 -8.30 -13.20
N LEU A 121 -0.82 -9.39 -13.97
CA LEU A 121 0.08 -10.53 -13.81
C LEU A 121 1.54 -10.14 -14.09
N ALA A 122 1.78 -9.30 -15.10
CA ALA A 122 3.12 -8.77 -15.38
C ALA A 122 3.62 -7.86 -14.25
N GLY A 123 2.75 -7.00 -13.69
CA GLY A 123 3.06 -6.18 -12.52
C GLY A 123 3.35 -7.03 -11.28
N ALA A 124 2.51 -8.03 -10.99
CA ALA A 124 2.67 -8.95 -9.87
C ALA A 124 3.97 -9.78 -9.97
N ALA A 125 4.38 -10.18 -11.17
CA ALA A 125 5.68 -10.80 -11.40
C ALA A 125 6.83 -9.84 -11.06
N GLY A 126 6.71 -8.55 -11.40
CA GLY A 126 7.68 -7.54 -11.00
C GLY A 126 7.73 -7.32 -9.48
N THR A 127 6.57 -7.27 -8.83
CA THR A 127 6.45 -7.22 -7.37
C THR A 127 7.09 -8.45 -6.72
N LEU A 128 6.97 -9.63 -7.32
CA LEU A 128 7.65 -10.84 -6.84
C LEU A 128 9.17 -10.72 -6.92
N VAL A 129 9.72 -10.14 -7.99
CA VAL A 129 11.17 -9.86 -8.10
C VAL A 129 11.63 -8.90 -7.00
N VAL A 130 10.88 -7.82 -6.76
CA VAL A 130 11.16 -6.88 -5.67
C VAL A 130 11.14 -7.59 -4.31
N ALA A 131 10.13 -8.42 -4.04
CA ALA A 131 10.01 -9.19 -2.81
C ALA A 131 11.17 -10.19 -2.62
N ILE A 132 11.63 -10.85 -3.69
CA ILE A 132 12.82 -11.72 -3.66
C ILE A 132 14.06 -10.93 -3.25
N LEU A 133 14.31 -9.79 -3.91
CA LEU A 133 15.48 -8.97 -3.62
C LEU A 133 15.46 -8.44 -2.19
N ILE A 134 14.29 -7.99 -1.69
CA ILE A 134 14.14 -7.55 -0.30
C ILE A 134 14.40 -8.71 0.67
N ALA A 135 13.76 -9.86 0.48
CA ALA A 135 13.90 -11.01 1.38
C ALA A 135 15.36 -11.49 1.50
N LEU A 136 16.13 -11.40 0.41
CA LEU A 136 17.54 -11.78 0.35
C LEU A 136 18.47 -10.72 0.95
N THR A 137 18.19 -9.42 0.76
CA THR A 137 19.11 -8.34 1.15
C THR A 137 18.84 -7.78 2.54
N ALA A 138 17.57 -7.58 2.90
CA ALA A 138 17.17 -6.89 4.13
C ALA A 138 17.75 -7.47 5.42
N PRO A 139 17.93 -8.81 5.60
CA PRO A 139 18.53 -9.36 6.82
C PRO A 139 19.93 -8.84 7.14
N TYR A 140 20.65 -8.34 6.13
CA TYR A 140 22.00 -7.82 6.23
C TYR A 140 22.07 -6.29 6.44
N LEU A 141 20.92 -5.59 6.39
CA LEU A 141 20.84 -4.12 6.43
C LEU A 141 20.49 -3.60 7.83
N ARG A 142 21.52 -3.12 8.56
CA ARG A 142 21.31 -2.56 9.91
C ARG A 142 21.03 -1.05 9.91
N ALA A 143 21.66 -0.31 9.01
CA ALA A 143 21.58 1.16 8.98
C ALA A 143 20.45 1.64 8.06
N PRO A 144 19.68 2.69 8.44
CA PRO A 144 18.65 3.28 7.57
C PRO A 144 19.18 3.74 6.21
N VAL A 145 20.39 4.31 6.18
CA VAL A 145 21.04 4.75 4.93
C VAL A 145 21.34 3.58 4.01
N ALA A 146 21.77 2.44 4.55
CA ALA A 146 21.99 1.23 3.75
C ALA A 146 20.68 0.70 3.16
N LYS A 147 19.58 0.75 3.92
CA LYS A 147 18.24 0.41 3.42
C LYS A 147 17.79 1.34 2.30
N ALA A 148 18.05 2.64 2.42
CA ALA A 148 17.77 3.61 1.36
C ALA A 148 18.59 3.33 0.09
N GLY A 149 19.89 3.03 0.22
CA GLY A 149 20.73 2.66 -0.91
C GLY A 149 20.26 1.38 -1.63
N VAL A 150 19.87 0.35 -0.87
CA VAL A 150 19.30 -0.87 -1.44
C VAL A 150 17.93 -0.61 -2.06
N ALA A 151 17.07 0.21 -1.46
CA ALA A 151 15.80 0.59 -2.05
C ALA A 151 15.99 1.25 -3.42
N VAL A 152 16.95 2.17 -3.54
CA VAL A 152 17.34 2.78 -4.83
C VAL A 152 17.79 1.72 -5.84
N ALA A 153 18.65 0.79 -5.44
CA ALA A 153 19.14 -0.27 -6.33
C ALA A 153 18.01 -1.20 -6.81
N ILE A 154 17.11 -1.61 -5.90
CA ILE A 154 15.95 -2.47 -6.24
C ILE A 154 14.98 -1.71 -7.14
N THR A 155 14.70 -0.44 -6.85
CA THR A 155 13.87 0.41 -7.73
C THR A 155 14.50 0.56 -9.11
N ALA A 156 15.83 0.74 -9.20
CA ALA A 156 16.52 0.82 -10.49
C ALA A 156 16.40 -0.50 -11.28
N ILE A 157 16.58 -1.65 -10.64
CA ILE A 157 16.36 -2.96 -11.28
C ILE A 157 14.91 -3.08 -11.75
N SER A 158 13.95 -2.69 -10.92
CA SER A 158 12.54 -2.73 -11.27
C SER A 158 12.23 -1.85 -12.48
N ALA A 159 12.69 -0.59 -12.48
CA ALA A 159 12.40 0.39 -13.52
C ALA A 159 13.14 0.16 -14.84
N PHE A 160 14.40 -0.30 -14.80
CA PHE A 160 15.26 -0.39 -15.98
C PHE A 160 15.44 -1.81 -16.52
N VAL A 161 15.04 -2.84 -15.76
CA VAL A 161 15.16 -4.24 -16.20
C VAL A 161 13.79 -4.91 -16.20
N VAL A 162 13.12 -4.95 -15.07
CA VAL A 162 11.86 -5.69 -14.91
C VAL A 162 10.75 -5.05 -15.74
N GLN A 163 10.53 -3.74 -15.61
CA GLN A 163 9.45 -3.04 -16.31
C GLN A 163 9.60 -3.09 -17.84
N PRO A 164 10.79 -2.85 -18.44
CA PRO A 164 10.96 -3.00 -19.88
C PRO A 164 10.68 -4.43 -20.37
N VAL A 165 11.12 -5.46 -19.63
CA VAL A 165 10.83 -6.86 -19.95
C VAL A 165 9.33 -7.13 -19.88
N SER A 166 8.66 -6.70 -18.80
CA SER A 166 7.21 -6.81 -18.66
C SER A 166 6.46 -6.12 -19.81
N ASN A 167 6.89 -4.93 -20.21
CA ASN A 167 6.28 -4.20 -21.33
C ASN A 167 6.40 -4.98 -22.64
N VAL A 168 7.56 -5.59 -22.92
CA VAL A 168 7.75 -6.44 -24.12
C VAL A 168 6.85 -7.67 -24.08
N LEU A 169 6.67 -8.29 -22.91
CA LEU A 169 5.80 -9.46 -22.75
C LEU A 169 4.31 -9.13 -22.88
N VAL A 170 3.90 -7.93 -22.45
CA VAL A 170 2.50 -7.49 -22.51
C VAL A 170 2.14 -6.90 -23.88
N ALA A 171 3.09 -6.31 -24.61
CA ALA A 171 2.85 -5.61 -25.87
C ALA A 171 2.02 -6.40 -26.92
N PRO A 172 2.21 -7.72 -27.11
CA PRO A 172 1.39 -8.50 -28.05
C PRO A 172 -0.11 -8.52 -27.72
N PHE A 173 -0.48 -8.25 -26.46
CA PHE A 173 -1.85 -8.28 -25.98
C PHE A 173 -2.52 -6.90 -25.98
N ALA A 174 -1.84 -5.84 -26.44
CA ALA A 174 -2.37 -4.48 -26.45
C ALA A 174 -3.69 -4.34 -27.24
N THR A 175 -3.94 -5.21 -28.23
CA THR A 175 -5.19 -5.24 -28.99
C THR A 175 -6.41 -5.67 -28.17
N LEU A 176 -6.19 -6.25 -26.98
CA LEU A 176 -7.25 -6.60 -26.04
C LEU A 176 -7.67 -5.41 -25.16
N ALA A 177 -6.93 -4.30 -25.19
CA ALA A 177 -7.28 -3.09 -24.46
C ALA A 177 -8.59 -2.50 -25.01
N ARG A 178 -9.45 -2.05 -24.11
CA ARG A 178 -10.74 -1.43 -24.43
C ARG A 178 -10.82 -0.04 -23.81
N PRO A 179 -11.49 0.92 -24.46
CA PRO A 179 -11.73 2.22 -23.85
C PRO A 179 -12.63 2.08 -22.63
N GLU A 180 -12.53 3.04 -21.71
CA GLU A 180 -13.45 3.12 -20.57
C GLU A 180 -14.86 3.44 -21.05
N ILE A 181 -15.84 2.73 -20.50
CA ILE A 181 -17.28 2.91 -20.74
C ILE A 181 -17.98 3.58 -19.56
N TYR A 182 -17.32 3.67 -18.41
CA TYR A 182 -17.79 4.40 -17.24
C TYR A 182 -16.82 5.55 -16.95
N THR A 183 -17.34 6.77 -16.90
CA THR A 183 -16.60 7.97 -16.52
C THR A 183 -17.08 8.48 -15.16
N GLU A 184 -16.25 9.26 -14.50
CA GLU A 184 -16.64 9.96 -13.28
C GLU A 184 -17.76 10.97 -13.56
N PRO A 185 -18.71 11.17 -12.61
CA PRO A 185 -18.83 10.49 -11.32
C PRO A 185 -19.35 9.05 -11.44
N TYR A 186 -18.69 8.12 -10.75
CA TYR A 186 -19.04 6.71 -10.79
C TYR A 186 -20.33 6.41 -10.03
N GLY A 187 -21.22 5.62 -10.64
CA GLY A 187 -22.45 5.14 -10.00
C GLY A 187 -22.22 4.02 -8.96
N PRO A 188 -23.28 3.62 -8.22
CA PRO A 188 -23.18 2.63 -7.13
C PRO A 188 -22.57 1.28 -7.53
N GLY A 189 -22.77 0.83 -8.77
CA GLY A 189 -22.22 -0.43 -9.27
C GLY A 189 -20.69 -0.44 -9.30
N VAL A 190 -20.07 0.65 -9.76
CA VAL A 190 -18.60 0.79 -9.80
C VAL A 190 -18.04 1.08 -8.41
N LEU A 191 -18.71 1.96 -7.65
CA LEU A 191 -18.28 2.30 -6.29
C LEU A 191 -18.30 1.09 -5.35
N SER A 192 -19.36 0.27 -5.35
CA SER A 192 -19.45 -0.91 -4.46
C SER A 192 -18.29 -1.89 -4.67
N ILE A 193 -17.83 -2.08 -5.92
CA ILE A 193 -16.66 -2.90 -6.24
C ILE A 193 -15.39 -2.23 -5.72
N SER A 194 -15.22 -0.93 -5.93
CA SER A 194 -14.08 -0.17 -5.41
C SER A 194 -13.95 -0.29 -3.88
N TYR A 195 -15.04 -0.10 -3.13
CA TYR A 195 -15.06 -0.27 -1.67
C TYR A 195 -14.73 -1.71 -1.25
N SER A 196 -15.24 -2.71 -1.97
CA SER A 196 -15.02 -4.12 -1.65
C SER A 196 -13.56 -4.52 -1.80
N PHE A 197 -12.90 -4.11 -2.89
CA PHE A 197 -11.48 -4.40 -3.10
C PHE A 197 -10.57 -3.51 -2.25
N PHE A 198 -10.99 -2.28 -1.95
CA PHE A 198 -10.26 -1.42 -1.02
C PHE A 198 -10.25 -1.98 0.41
N ALA A 199 -11.28 -2.72 0.82
CA ALA A 199 -11.27 -3.40 2.12
C ALA A 199 -10.10 -4.40 2.26
N ALA A 200 -9.63 -5.01 1.16
CA ALA A 200 -8.43 -5.86 1.17
C ALA A 200 -7.17 -5.02 1.42
N THR A 201 -7.04 -3.86 0.76
CA THR A 201 -5.98 -2.87 1.01
C THR A 201 -5.95 -2.47 2.48
N VAL A 202 -7.11 -2.11 3.05
CA VAL A 202 -7.24 -1.77 4.47
C VAL A 202 -6.86 -2.95 5.38
N ALA A 203 -7.28 -4.18 5.07
CA ALA A 203 -6.93 -5.35 5.87
C ALA A 203 -5.41 -5.58 5.90
N ALA A 204 -4.73 -5.43 4.77
CA ALA A 204 -3.27 -5.50 4.69
C ALA A 204 -2.62 -4.39 5.52
N ILE A 205 -3.14 -3.17 5.45
CA ILE A 205 -2.62 -2.03 6.23
C ILE A 205 -2.82 -2.25 7.73
N VAL A 206 -3.98 -2.71 8.18
CA VAL A 206 -4.22 -3.05 9.60
C VAL A 206 -3.28 -4.16 10.06
N LEU A 207 -3.00 -5.17 9.22
CA LEU A 207 -2.02 -6.21 9.51
C LEU A 207 -0.60 -5.65 9.64
N ILE A 208 -0.17 -4.76 8.74
CA ILE A 208 1.12 -4.08 8.82
C ILE A 208 1.21 -3.29 10.13
N VAL A 209 0.16 -2.56 10.51
CA VAL A 209 0.12 -1.82 11.77
C VAL A 209 0.27 -2.77 12.97
N ALA A 210 -0.46 -3.88 12.98
CA ALA A 210 -0.39 -4.88 14.06
C ALA A 210 1.02 -5.46 14.23
N ILE A 211 1.76 -5.60 13.13
CA ILE A 211 3.15 -6.08 13.13
C ILE A 211 4.13 -4.97 13.54
N ALA A 212 3.96 -3.76 12.98
CA ALA A 212 4.91 -2.67 13.10
C ALA A 212 4.79 -1.92 14.43
N ALA A 213 3.57 -1.54 14.83
CA ALA A 213 3.33 -0.65 15.95
C ALA A 213 3.97 -1.12 17.28
N PRO A 214 3.95 -2.41 17.65
CA PRO A 214 4.60 -2.88 18.90
C PRO A 214 6.12 -2.73 18.93
N ARG A 215 6.75 -2.53 17.77
CA ARG A 215 8.21 -2.45 17.60
C ARG A 215 8.72 -1.04 17.31
N LEU A 216 7.79 -0.08 17.24
CA LEU A 216 8.07 1.34 17.07
C LEU A 216 8.19 2.01 18.45
N SER A 217 8.11 3.34 18.50
CA SER A 217 8.19 4.10 19.76
C SER A 217 7.16 3.66 20.78
N VAL A 218 7.54 3.57 22.05
CA VAL A 218 6.61 3.33 23.18
C VAL A 218 5.68 4.51 23.46
N ARG A 219 6.08 5.73 23.06
CA ARG A 219 5.25 6.94 23.23
C ARG A 219 4.12 6.93 22.18
N PRO A 220 2.84 6.98 22.57
CA PRO A 220 1.72 6.81 21.63
C PRO A 220 1.73 7.78 20.45
N ALA A 221 1.98 9.07 20.69
CA ALA A 221 2.02 10.08 19.63
C ALA A 221 3.16 9.83 18.62
N ALA A 222 4.36 9.50 19.10
CA ALA A 222 5.48 9.17 18.23
C ALA A 222 5.27 7.85 17.48
N ASN A 223 4.60 6.87 18.11
CA ASN A 223 4.21 5.61 17.47
C ASN A 223 3.27 5.86 16.29
N LEU A 224 2.20 6.64 16.51
CA LEU A 224 1.24 7.03 15.49
C LEU A 224 1.94 7.74 14.31
N LEU A 225 2.81 8.70 14.60
CA LEU A 225 3.56 9.41 13.56
C LEU A 225 4.46 8.47 12.74
N GLN A 226 5.15 7.53 13.40
CA GLN A 226 5.99 6.54 12.72
C GLN A 226 5.16 5.59 11.85
N VAL A 227 4.01 5.13 12.34
CA VAL A 227 3.08 4.29 11.58
C VAL A 227 2.53 5.06 10.38
N ALA A 228 2.04 6.29 10.58
CA ALA A 228 1.53 7.12 9.50
C ALA A 228 2.60 7.38 8.43
N ALA A 229 3.82 7.75 8.83
CA ALA A 229 4.92 7.95 7.89
C ALA A 229 5.27 6.68 7.11
N LEU A 230 5.33 5.52 7.79
CA LEU A 230 5.60 4.23 7.15
C LEU A 230 4.54 3.89 6.10
N LEU A 231 3.26 4.05 6.43
CA LEU A 231 2.15 3.71 5.54
C LEU A 231 2.04 4.71 4.38
N LEU A 232 2.19 6.01 4.63
CA LEU A 232 2.19 7.02 3.56
C LEU A 232 3.40 6.87 2.62
N LEU A 233 4.54 6.38 3.11
CA LEU A 233 5.68 6.00 2.25
C LEU A 233 5.37 4.73 1.44
N LEU A 234 4.81 3.70 2.09
CA LEU A 234 4.43 2.45 1.43
C LEU A 234 3.38 2.67 0.33
N ARG A 235 2.44 3.59 0.56
CA ARG A 235 1.43 4.00 -0.42
C ARG A 235 1.97 5.00 -1.44
N GLY A 236 3.14 5.57 -1.21
CA GLY A 236 3.78 6.55 -2.09
C GLY A 236 3.22 7.97 -1.96
N THR A 237 2.15 8.16 -1.19
CA THR A 237 1.45 9.44 -1.06
C THR A 237 2.23 10.48 -0.25
N LEU A 238 3.13 10.07 0.65
CA LEU A 238 4.01 11.04 1.32
C LEU A 238 4.94 11.74 0.32
N VAL A 239 5.61 10.97 -0.52
CA VAL A 239 6.56 11.50 -1.51
C VAL A 239 5.78 12.30 -2.57
N ALA A 240 4.68 11.75 -3.07
CA ALA A 240 3.85 12.44 -4.05
C ALA A 240 3.36 13.78 -3.52
N GLN A 241 2.82 13.85 -2.31
CA GLN A 241 2.29 15.10 -1.72
C GLN A 241 3.37 16.16 -1.51
N LEU A 242 4.59 15.76 -1.15
CA LEU A 242 5.67 16.71 -0.88
C LEU A 242 6.37 17.20 -2.16
N LEU A 243 6.47 16.35 -3.18
CA LEU A 243 7.28 16.60 -4.37
C LEU A 243 6.46 17.00 -5.59
N PHE A 244 5.40 16.26 -5.90
CA PHE A 244 4.73 16.40 -7.19
C PHE A 244 3.95 17.71 -7.39
N PRO A 245 3.46 18.42 -6.36
CA PRO A 245 2.85 19.74 -6.56
C PRO A 245 3.76 20.74 -7.28
N TRP A 246 5.07 20.57 -7.16
CA TRP A 246 6.08 21.42 -7.81
C TRP A 246 6.40 21.01 -9.26
N LEU A 247 5.98 19.81 -9.67
CA LEU A 247 6.32 19.19 -10.96
C LEU A 247 5.12 19.10 -11.92
N ILE A 248 3.90 19.12 -11.38
CA ILE A 248 2.66 19.04 -12.15
C ILE A 248 2.31 20.41 -12.75
N HIS A 249 1.96 20.42 -14.04
CA HIS A 249 1.45 21.62 -14.71
C HIS A 249 0.03 21.98 -14.23
N GLY A 250 -0.30 23.28 -14.16
CA GLY A 250 -1.61 23.76 -13.66
C GLY A 250 -1.56 24.47 -12.30
N GLY A 251 -0.37 24.60 -11.71
CA GLY A 251 -0.10 25.41 -10.52
C GLY A 251 -0.03 24.58 -9.23
N VAL A 252 0.91 24.95 -8.36
CA VAL A 252 1.26 24.18 -7.15
C VAL A 252 0.06 23.92 -6.24
N ALA A 253 -0.81 24.91 -6.06
CA ALA A 253 -2.01 24.76 -5.22
C ALA A 253 -2.99 23.73 -5.80
N HIS A 254 -3.29 23.79 -7.10
CA HIS A 254 -4.21 22.84 -7.75
C HIS A 254 -3.66 21.41 -7.67
N ALA A 255 -2.37 21.23 -7.97
CA ALA A 255 -1.72 19.93 -7.87
C ALA A 255 -1.69 19.41 -6.42
N ALA A 256 -1.37 20.27 -5.44
CA ALA A 256 -1.37 19.90 -4.03
C ALA A 256 -2.75 19.46 -3.53
N ILE A 257 -3.82 20.15 -3.95
CA ILE A 257 -5.19 19.78 -3.60
C ILE A 257 -5.58 18.47 -4.29
N GLY A 258 -5.25 18.30 -5.58
CA GLY A 258 -5.49 17.06 -6.32
C GLY A 258 -4.82 15.84 -5.68
N ILE A 259 -3.54 15.95 -5.30
CA ILE A 259 -2.80 14.85 -4.65
C ILE A 259 -3.29 14.61 -3.21
N SER A 260 -3.77 15.66 -2.53
CA SER A 260 -4.23 15.55 -1.14
C SER A 260 -5.41 14.60 -0.96
N GLN A 261 -6.16 14.30 -2.03
CA GLN A 261 -7.21 13.29 -2.02
C GLN A 261 -6.69 11.93 -1.54
N PHE A 262 -5.57 11.48 -2.14
CA PHE A 262 -4.96 10.20 -1.79
C PHE A 262 -4.21 10.28 -0.46
N PHE A 263 -3.52 11.40 -0.21
CA PHE A 263 -2.79 11.60 1.04
C PHE A 263 -3.73 11.57 2.26
N LEU A 264 -4.89 12.23 2.18
CA LEU A 264 -5.87 12.26 3.26
C LEU A 264 -6.60 10.92 3.41
N GLU A 265 -6.92 10.23 2.31
CA GLU A 265 -7.43 8.84 2.33
C GLU A 265 -6.47 7.94 3.13
N ASP A 266 -5.18 7.93 2.76
CA ASP A 266 -4.17 7.07 3.36
C ASP A 266 -3.83 7.49 4.80
N LEU A 267 -3.82 8.79 5.11
CA LEU A 267 -3.59 9.29 6.46
C LEU A 267 -4.72 8.87 7.40
N ALA A 268 -5.98 9.01 6.95
CA ALA A 268 -7.13 8.56 7.73
C ALA A 268 -7.07 7.04 7.93
N MET A 269 -6.74 6.27 6.90
CA MET A 269 -6.55 4.82 7.00
C MET A 269 -5.48 4.47 8.03
N ALA A 270 -4.32 5.12 7.99
CA ALA A 270 -3.22 4.88 8.92
C ALA A 270 -3.59 5.20 10.38
N MET A 271 -4.24 6.34 10.61
CA MET A 271 -4.68 6.78 11.94
C MET A 271 -5.72 5.83 12.53
N LEU A 272 -6.71 5.44 11.73
CA LEU A 272 -7.78 4.55 12.19
C LEU A 272 -7.27 3.11 12.38
N ALA A 273 -6.40 2.61 11.51
CA ALA A 273 -5.77 1.30 11.67
C ALA A 273 -4.92 1.23 12.95
N TRP A 274 -4.15 2.29 13.23
CA TRP A 274 -3.42 2.43 14.49
C TRP A 274 -4.36 2.46 15.70
N GLY A 275 -5.43 3.26 15.64
CA GLY A 275 -6.43 3.33 16.71
C GLY A 275 -7.14 2.00 16.95
N LEU A 276 -7.45 1.26 15.88
CA LEU A 276 -8.05 -0.07 15.94
C LEU A 276 -7.13 -1.07 16.63
N TRP A 277 -5.84 -1.08 16.25
CA TRP A 277 -4.82 -1.89 16.90
C TRP A 277 -4.69 -1.58 18.39
N MET A 278 -4.52 -0.30 18.76
CA MET A 278 -4.34 0.10 20.16
C MET A 278 -5.53 -0.31 21.03
N ARG A 279 -6.76 -0.22 20.51
CA ARG A 279 -7.97 -0.67 21.22
C ARG A 279 -8.08 -2.19 21.31
N GLY A 280 -7.75 -2.91 20.23
CA GLY A 280 -7.75 -4.37 20.21
C GLY A 280 -6.71 -4.96 21.16
N TRP A 281 -5.50 -4.41 21.13
CA TRP A 281 -4.37 -4.84 21.95
C TRP A 281 -4.60 -4.60 23.45
N ALA A 282 -5.15 -3.43 23.81
CA ALA A 282 -5.50 -3.12 25.20
C ALA A 282 -6.49 -4.14 25.81
N LYS A 283 -7.31 -4.81 24.99
CA LYS A 283 -8.22 -5.86 25.45
C LYS A 283 -7.52 -7.22 25.57
N THR A 284 -6.55 -7.55 24.70
CA THR A 284 -5.81 -8.82 24.80
C THR A 284 -4.89 -8.84 26.03
N ASP A 285 -4.29 -7.72 26.42
CA ASP A 285 -3.45 -7.62 27.62
C ASP A 285 -4.25 -7.75 28.93
N GLN A 286 -5.56 -7.47 28.91
CA GLN A 286 -6.43 -7.63 30.09
C GLN A 286 -6.86 -9.08 30.33
N ILE A 287 -6.77 -9.97 29.33
CA ILE A 287 -7.12 -11.39 29.47
C ILE A 287 -5.98 -12.18 30.13
N GLU A 288 -4.76 -11.65 30.13
CA GLU A 288 -3.55 -12.33 30.64
C GLU A 288 -3.15 -11.90 32.06
N LYS A 289 -3.97 -11.10 32.75
CA LYS A 289 -3.82 -10.87 34.19
C LYS A 289 -4.82 -11.73 34.97
N PRO A 290 -4.38 -12.78 35.69
CA PRO A 290 -5.25 -13.55 36.58
C PRO A 290 -5.79 -12.69 37.72
#